data_AF-A0A1I8FAC0-F1
#
_entry.id   AF-A0A1I8FAC0-F1
#
_cell.length_a   1.000
_cell.length_b   1.000
_cell.length_c   1.000
_cell.angle_alpha   90.00
_cell.angle_beta   90.00
_cell.angle_gamma   90.00
#
_symmetry.space_group_name_H-M   'P 1'
#
loop_
_entity.id
_entity.type
_entity.pdbx_description
1 polymer ?
#
loop_
_entity_poly.entity_id
_entity_poly.type
_entity_poly.pdbx_seq_one_letter_code
_entity_poly.pdbx_strand_id
1 'polypeptide(L)'
;MGVSWIGKKLGSKLNVSVSIEDASSGGSEEVQLSVKSLVLINTETRLPIDSIARWNGGTSTELNCLACWEDGKLVIHMGEAASAEELKRSGRKQVRELLDSGELLLTIIWDGITAKRWFRRD
;
A
#
# COMPACT_ATOMS: atom_id res chain seq x y z
N MET A 1 0.73 -4.45 13.00
CA MET A 1 1.14 -3.12 12.46
C MET A 1 1.82 -2.17 13.45
N GLY A 2 1.87 -2.44 14.78
CA GLY A 2 2.70 -1.64 15.71
C GLY A 2 2.23 -0.21 16.03
N VAL A 3 1.13 0.26 15.43
CA VAL A 3 0.59 1.61 15.65
C VAL A 3 0.01 1.77 17.07
N SER A 4 0.29 2.91 17.71
CA SER A 4 -0.23 3.25 19.05
C SER A 4 -1.76 3.36 19.08
N TRP A 5 -2.37 3.29 20.26
CA TRP A 5 -3.83 3.42 20.42
C TRP A 5 -4.35 4.79 19.94
N ILE A 6 -3.59 5.86 20.20
CA ILE A 6 -3.92 7.23 19.75
C ILE A 6 -3.85 7.28 18.22
N GLY A 7 -2.78 6.72 17.63
CA GLY A 7 -2.62 6.65 16.18
C GLY A 7 -3.76 5.90 15.50
N LYS A 8 -4.20 4.77 16.07
CA LYS A 8 -5.36 4.01 15.57
C LYS A 8 -6.65 4.84 15.63
N LYS A 9 -6.91 5.51 16.76
CA LYS A 9 -8.12 6.31 16.96
C LYS A 9 -8.19 7.49 15.99
N LEU A 10 -7.09 8.22 15.81
CA LEU A 10 -7.02 9.33 14.86
C LEU A 10 -7.10 8.82 13.42
N GLY A 11 -6.30 7.81 13.06
CA GLY A 11 -6.26 7.23 11.72
C GLY A 11 -7.62 6.75 11.21
N SER A 12 -8.45 6.17 12.09
CA SER A 12 -9.81 5.72 11.74
C SER A 12 -10.78 6.85 11.34
N LYS A 13 -10.49 8.10 11.74
CA LYS A 13 -11.34 9.27 11.49
C LYS A 13 -10.83 10.15 10.35
N LEU A 14 -9.63 9.87 9.85
CA LEU A 14 -9.03 10.68 8.78
C LEU A 14 -9.67 10.34 7.45
N ASN A 15 -10.26 11.34 6.81
CA ASN A 15 -10.52 11.31 5.38
C ASN A 15 -9.18 11.53 4.67
N VAL A 16 -8.88 10.63 3.74
CA VAL A 16 -7.65 10.67 2.96
C VAL A 16 -7.99 10.52 1.49
N SER A 17 -7.30 11.28 0.64
CA SER A 17 -7.26 11.08 -0.80
C SER A 17 -6.05 10.23 -1.14
N VAL A 18 -6.20 9.36 -2.13
CA VAL A 18 -5.13 8.47 -2.61
C VAL A 18 -4.96 8.71 -4.10
N SER A 19 -3.72 8.85 -4.56
CA SER A 19 -3.39 8.74 -5.98
C SER A 19 -2.39 7.60 -6.22
N ILE A 20 -2.55 6.97 -7.38
CA ILE A 20 -1.70 5.90 -7.89
C ILE A 20 -1.36 6.31 -9.31
N GLU A 21 -0.09 6.58 -9.56
CA GLU A 21 0.40 7.13 -10.82
C GLU A 21 1.53 6.25 -11.34
N ASP A 22 1.59 6.09 -12.66
CA ASP A 22 2.76 5.54 -13.32
C ASP A 22 3.92 6.55 -13.16
N ALA A 23 5.03 6.09 -12.60
CA ALA A 23 6.24 6.87 -12.38
C ALA A 23 7.44 6.30 -13.14
N SER A 24 7.18 5.36 -14.06
CA SER A 24 8.21 4.67 -14.83
C SER A 24 9.09 5.66 -15.59
N SER A 25 10.40 5.46 -15.51
CA SER A 25 11.38 6.28 -16.22
C SER A 25 12.58 5.46 -16.64
N GLY A 26 13.13 5.74 -17.82
CA GLY A 26 14.41 5.17 -18.26
C GLY A 26 14.49 3.64 -18.30
N GLY A 27 13.37 2.92 -18.45
CA GLY A 27 13.32 1.45 -18.49
C GLY A 27 13.07 0.75 -17.15
N SER A 28 12.87 1.50 -16.06
CA SER A 28 12.40 0.95 -14.78
C SER A 28 10.91 1.20 -14.62
N GLU A 29 10.14 0.14 -14.39
CA GLU A 29 8.72 0.26 -14.04
C GLU A 29 8.58 0.66 -12.56
N GLU A 30 7.88 1.77 -12.31
CA GLU A 30 7.66 2.29 -10.97
C GLU A 30 6.23 2.79 -10.80
N VAL A 31 5.68 2.63 -9.61
CA VAL A 31 4.41 3.22 -9.22
C VAL A 31 4.62 4.28 -8.14
N GLN A 32 4.05 5.45 -8.34
CA GLN A 32 3.97 6.49 -7.32
C GLN A 32 2.65 6.37 -6.56
N LEU A 33 2.76 6.23 -5.24
CA LEU A 33 1.66 6.16 -4.30
C LEU A 33 1.66 7.42 -3.46
N SER A 34 0.57 8.17 -3.53
CA SER A 34 0.37 9.35 -2.70
C SER A 34 -0.85 9.16 -1.81
N VAL A 35 -0.69 9.46 -0.52
CA VAL A 35 -1.78 9.47 0.46
C VAL A 35 -1.77 10.82 1.15
N LYS A 36 -2.85 11.58 0.98
CA LYS A 36 -2.99 12.93 1.48
C LYS A 36 -4.21 13.04 2.39
N SER A 37 -4.07 13.79 3.47
CA SER A 37 -5.14 14.18 4.38
C SER A 37 -4.91 15.64 4.75
N LEU A 38 -5.99 16.39 4.94
CA LEU A 38 -5.92 17.83 5.22
C LEU A 38 -5.14 18.18 6.49
N VAL A 39 -4.97 17.23 7.43
CA VAL A 39 -4.52 17.55 8.79
C VAL A 39 -3.23 16.84 9.21
N LEU A 40 -3.01 15.58 8.82
CA LEU A 40 -1.99 14.74 9.48
C LEU A 40 -1.12 13.88 8.57
N ILE A 41 -1.53 13.61 7.33
CA ILE A 41 -0.85 12.63 6.47
C ILE A 41 -0.62 13.28 5.11
N ASN A 42 0.63 13.35 4.67
CA ASN A 42 0.98 13.70 3.31
C ASN A 42 2.24 12.89 2.96
N THR A 43 2.02 11.73 2.37
CA THR A 43 3.09 10.81 2.00
C THR A 43 3.04 10.60 0.50
N GLU A 44 4.21 10.69 -0.14
CA GLU A 44 4.45 10.29 -1.51
C GLU A 44 5.57 9.25 -1.49
N THR A 45 5.37 8.15 -2.20
CA THR A 45 6.34 7.05 -2.24
C THR A 45 6.38 6.47 -3.63
N ARG A 46 7.58 6.27 -4.16
CA ARG A 46 7.80 5.50 -5.39
C ARG A 46 8.23 4.10 -5.02
N LEU A 47 7.55 3.12 -5.59
CA LEU A 47 7.89 1.70 -5.42
C LEU A 47 8.22 1.12 -6.80
N PRO A 48 9.38 0.46 -6.94
CA PRO A 48 9.67 -0.28 -8.16
C PRO A 48 8.73 -1.48 -8.27
N ILE A 49 8.29 -1.77 -9.49
CA ILE A 49 7.50 -2.96 -9.79
C ILE A 49 8.44 -4.16 -9.88
N ASP A 50 8.02 -5.28 -9.29
CA ASP A 50 8.72 -6.58 -9.27
C ASP A 50 10.15 -6.55 -8.70
N SER A 51 10.49 -5.50 -7.94
CA SER A 51 11.75 -5.38 -7.19
C SER A 51 11.51 -5.07 -5.72
N ILE A 52 12.41 -5.52 -4.85
CA ILE A 52 12.30 -5.31 -3.41
C ILE A 52 12.72 -3.88 -3.07
N ALA A 53 11.88 -3.21 -2.28
CA ALA A 53 12.15 -1.92 -1.69
C ALA A 53 11.90 -1.92 -0.18
N ARG A 54 12.34 -0.86 0.50
CA ARG A 54 12.02 -0.61 1.92
C ARG A 54 10.88 0.39 2.00
N TRP A 55 9.85 0.04 2.77
CA TRP A 55 8.69 0.91 2.93
C TRP A 55 8.00 0.65 4.27
N ASN A 56 7.55 1.72 4.94
CA ASN A 56 6.80 1.57 6.19
C ASN A 56 5.33 1.22 5.95
N GLY A 57 4.74 1.54 4.79
CA GLY A 57 3.37 1.17 4.45
C GLY A 57 2.29 1.64 5.45
N GLY A 58 2.57 2.67 6.24
CA GLY A 58 1.70 3.11 7.35
C GLY A 58 1.86 2.29 8.65
N THR A 59 2.88 1.45 8.75
CA THR A 59 3.28 0.76 9.98
C THR A 59 4.32 1.57 10.76
N SER A 60 4.62 1.18 11.99
CA SER A 60 5.60 1.87 12.84
C SER A 60 7.06 1.65 12.44
N THR A 61 7.35 0.71 11.54
CA THR A 61 8.71 0.30 11.16
C THR A 61 8.79 0.08 9.66
N GLU A 62 9.93 0.35 9.03
CA GLU A 62 10.11 -0.05 7.63
C GLU A 62 10.23 -1.58 7.51
N LEU A 63 9.62 -2.11 6.45
CA LEU A 63 9.69 -3.51 6.08
C LEU A 63 10.22 -3.64 4.66
N ASN A 64 10.68 -4.85 4.30
CA ASN A 64 10.86 -5.16 2.89
C ASN A 64 9.48 -5.24 2.25
N CYS A 65 9.36 -4.70 1.05
CA CYS A 65 8.13 -4.73 0.30
C CYS A 65 8.40 -5.02 -1.18
N LEU A 66 7.38 -5.55 -1.84
CA LEU A 66 7.37 -5.86 -3.25
C LEU A 66 6.02 -5.42 -3.82
N ALA A 67 6.06 -4.42 -4.70
CA ALA A 67 4.89 -4.01 -5.48
C ALA A 67 4.86 -4.83 -6.79
N CYS A 68 3.71 -5.37 -7.14
CA CYS A 68 3.53 -6.14 -8.37
C CYS A 68 2.08 -6.09 -8.85
N TRP A 69 1.88 -6.33 -10.14
CA TRP A 69 0.55 -6.48 -10.72
C TRP A 69 0.13 -7.95 -10.70
N GLU A 70 -1.00 -8.24 -10.06
CA GLU A 70 -1.58 -9.58 -9.97
C GLU A 70 -3.06 -9.49 -10.37
N ASP A 71 -3.48 -10.17 -11.43
CA ASP A 71 -4.86 -10.20 -11.94
C ASP A 71 -5.48 -8.79 -12.10
N GLY A 72 -4.70 -7.84 -12.62
CA GLY A 72 -5.12 -6.45 -12.82
C GLY A 72 -5.17 -5.59 -11.54
N LYS A 73 -4.68 -6.12 -10.41
CA LYS A 73 -4.65 -5.45 -9.11
C LYS A 73 -3.21 -5.09 -8.76
N LEU A 74 -3.03 -3.93 -8.13
CA LEU A 74 -1.73 -3.59 -7.54
C LEU A 74 -1.65 -4.25 -6.16
N VAL A 75 -0.75 -5.22 -6.03
CA VAL A 75 -0.49 -5.94 -4.78
C VAL A 75 0.87 -5.54 -4.23
N ILE A 76 0.88 -5.10 -2.98
CA ILE A 76 2.11 -4.79 -2.25
C ILE A 76 2.27 -5.79 -1.12
N HIS A 77 3.20 -6.72 -1.29
CA HIS A 77 3.61 -7.68 -0.27
C HIS A 77 4.61 -7.01 0.66
N MET A 78 4.54 -7.29 1.96
CA MET A 78 5.39 -6.68 2.99
C MET A 78 5.77 -7.70 4.06
N GLY A 79 7.04 -7.67 4.49
CA GLY A 79 7.53 -8.56 5.52
C GLY A 79 9.02 -8.38 5.82
N GLU A 80 9.56 -9.28 6.63
CA GLU A 80 10.99 -9.35 6.95
C GLU A 80 11.80 -10.11 5.90
N ALA A 81 11.13 -10.87 5.04
CA ALA A 81 11.76 -11.70 4.03
C ALA A 81 12.57 -10.87 3.03
N ALA A 82 13.72 -11.39 2.62
CA ALA A 82 14.66 -10.72 1.73
C ALA A 82 14.52 -11.13 0.25
N SER A 83 13.58 -12.03 -0.09
CA SER A 83 13.32 -12.47 -1.46
C SER A 83 11.87 -12.20 -1.88
N ALA A 84 11.65 -12.00 -3.18
CA ALA A 84 10.35 -11.70 -3.74
C ALA A 84 9.38 -12.89 -3.60
N GLU A 85 9.88 -14.10 -3.82
CA GLU A 85 9.12 -15.34 -3.74
C GLU A 85 8.63 -15.60 -2.31
N GLU A 86 9.49 -15.35 -1.32
CA GLU A 86 9.10 -15.49 0.08
C GLU A 86 8.12 -14.40 0.51
N LEU A 87 8.32 -13.14 0.08
CA LEU A 87 7.36 -12.06 0.32
C LEU A 87 5.98 -12.39 -0.24
N LYS A 88 5.89 -12.91 -1.47
CA LYS A 88 4.61 -13.34 -2.07
C LYS A 88 3.95 -14.49 -1.30
N ARG A 89 4.74 -15.40 -0.72
CA ARG A 89 4.25 -16.59 -0.01
C ARG A 89 3.78 -16.31 1.41
N SER A 90 4.54 -15.52 2.17
CA SER A 90 4.33 -15.35 3.63
C SER A 90 4.15 -13.90 4.07
N GLY A 91 4.31 -12.94 3.15
CA GLY A 91 4.16 -11.52 3.45
C GLY A 91 2.73 -11.14 3.83
N ARG A 92 2.61 -10.07 4.60
CA ARG A 92 1.35 -9.31 4.68
C ARG A 92 1.13 -8.62 3.35
N LYS A 93 -0.11 -8.29 3.01
CA LYS A 93 -0.39 -7.64 1.72
C LYS A 93 -1.37 -6.49 1.82
N GLN A 94 -1.13 -5.49 0.98
CA GLN A 94 -2.12 -4.49 0.59
C GLN A 94 -2.51 -4.72 -0.86
N VAL A 95 -3.79 -4.93 -1.12
CA VAL A 95 -4.35 -5.10 -2.46
C VAL A 95 -5.15 -3.86 -2.81
N ARG A 96 -4.84 -3.26 -3.96
CA ARG A 96 -5.53 -2.10 -4.53
C ARG A 96 -6.22 -2.54 -5.81
N GLU A 97 -7.54 -2.46 -5.81
CA GLU A 97 -8.39 -2.92 -6.90
C GLU A 97 -9.30 -1.78 -7.35
N LEU A 98 -9.27 -1.48 -8.66
CA LEU A 98 -10.26 -0.61 -9.27
C LEU A 98 -11.49 -1.46 -9.60
N LEU A 99 -12.62 -1.11 -8.98
CA LEU A 99 -13.89 -1.79 -9.20
C LEU A 99 -14.57 -1.26 -10.47
N ASP A 100 -15.49 -2.04 -11.04
CA ASP A 100 -16.30 -1.63 -12.19
C ASP A 100 -17.13 -0.36 -11.93
N SER A 101 -17.41 -0.05 -10.66
CA SER A 101 -18.07 1.19 -10.24
C SER A 101 -17.17 2.44 -10.39
N GLY A 102 -15.89 2.27 -10.68
CA GLY A 102 -14.88 3.33 -10.68
C GLY A 102 -14.34 3.66 -9.29
N GLU A 103 -14.77 2.96 -8.25
CA GLU A 103 -14.23 3.09 -6.89
C GLU A 103 -12.94 2.27 -6.73
N LEU A 104 -12.03 2.76 -5.89
CA LEU A 104 -10.84 2.03 -5.49
C LEU A 104 -11.10 1.33 -4.16
N LEU A 105 -10.92 0.00 -4.14
CA LEU A 105 -10.92 -0.81 -2.92
C LEU A 105 -9.48 -1.08 -2.48
N LEU A 106 -9.14 -0.62 -1.29
CA LEU A 106 -7.93 -1.03 -0.57
C LEU A 106 -8.28 -2.13 0.43
N THR A 107 -7.67 -3.32 0.26
CA THR A 107 -7.75 -4.42 1.21
C THR A 107 -6.39 -4.64 1.87
N ILE A 108 -6.32 -4.59 3.19
CA ILE A 108 -5.11 -4.82 3.99
C ILE A 108 -5.28 -6.16 4.71
N ILE A 109 -4.38 -7.11 4.44
CA ILE A 109 -4.36 -8.42 5.08
C ILE A 109 -3.10 -8.49 5.93
N TRP A 110 -3.29 -8.57 7.24
CA TRP A 110 -2.21 -8.49 8.22
C TRP A 110 -2.43 -9.48 9.37
N ASP A 111 -1.59 -10.51 9.45
CA ASP A 111 -1.58 -11.50 10.54
C ASP A 111 -3.00 -12.06 10.86
N GLY A 112 -3.73 -12.48 9.83
CA GLY A 112 -5.09 -13.03 9.94
C GLY A 112 -6.22 -11.98 10.00
N ILE A 113 -5.90 -10.69 10.11
CA ILE A 113 -6.87 -9.60 10.09
C ILE A 113 -7.02 -9.07 8.67
N THR A 114 -8.26 -8.86 8.23
CA THR A 114 -8.56 -8.19 6.95
C THR A 114 -9.29 -6.88 7.21
N ALA A 115 -8.71 -5.77 6.78
CA ALA A 115 -9.34 -4.46 6.77
C ALA A 115 -9.63 -4.04 5.32
N LYS A 116 -10.75 -3.36 5.11
CA LYS A 116 -11.14 -2.85 3.79
C LYS A 116 -11.47 -1.36 3.88
N ARG A 117 -11.08 -0.60 2.85
CA ARG A 117 -11.37 0.81 2.72
C ARG A 117 -11.72 1.14 1.28
N TRP A 118 -12.89 1.74 1.09
CA TRP A 118 -13.37 2.21 -0.19
C TRP A 118 -13.00 3.67 -0.38
N PHE A 119 -12.58 4.00 -1.59
CA PHE A 119 -12.33 5.36 -2.05
C PHE A 119 -13.18 5.61 -3.27
N ARG A 120 -13.89 6.74 -3.26
CA ARG A 120 -14.57 7.23 -4.45
C ARG A 120 -13.58 7.99 -5.29
N ARG A 121 -13.78 7.98 -6.61
CA ARG A 121 -13.06 8.85 -7.52
C ARG A 121 -13.48 10.30 -7.22
N ASP A 122 -12.49 11.15 -7.01
CA ASP A 122 -12.68 12.61 -6.92
C ASP A 122 -13.00 13.21 -8.30
#